data_AF-Q98MS5-F1
#
_entry.id   AF-Q98MS5-F1
#
_cell.length_a   1.000
_cell.length_b   1.000
_cell.length_c   1.000
_cell.angle_alpha   90.00
_cell.angle_beta   90.00
_cell.angle_gamma   90.00
#
_symmetry.space_group_name_H-M   'P 1'
#
loop_
_entity.id
_entity.type
_entity.pdbx_description
1 polymer ?
#
loop_
_entity_poly.entity_id
_entity_poly.type
_entity_poly.pdbx_seq_one_letter_code
_entity_poly.pdbx_strand_id
1 'polypeptide(L)'
;MEFAWFDLGDGRQVFRKVETAKPKRSALSAPMINSDTMSETQSMLDGKYYTSKSELRKTYRQAGVEEVGNDPARLRRRQKPKVDRKAIKDTVQKAKARFDRGERVSPQ
;
A
#
# COMPACT_ATOMS: atom_id res chain seq x y z
N MET A 1 -14.73 18.62 1.17
CA MET A 1 -15.46 17.35 1.00
C MET A 1 -16.81 17.72 0.44
N GLU A 2 -17.03 17.46 -0.84
CA GLU A 2 -18.18 18.02 -1.59
C GLU A 2 -19.27 16.96 -1.73
N PHE A 3 -20.53 17.40 -1.65
CA PHE A 3 -21.71 16.55 -1.73
C PHE A 3 -22.66 17.14 -2.76
N ALA A 4 -23.30 16.28 -3.54
CA ALA A 4 -24.22 16.70 -4.59
C ALA A 4 -25.42 15.74 -4.69
N TRP A 5 -26.51 16.25 -5.26
CA TRP A 5 -27.67 15.45 -5.65
C TRP A 5 -27.36 14.73 -6.95
N PHE A 6 -27.55 13.41 -6.98
CA PHE A 6 -27.41 12.58 -8.17
C PHE A 6 -28.77 12.02 -8.55
N ASP A 7 -29.17 12.24 -9.80
CA ASP A 7 -30.32 11.58 -10.39
C ASP A 7 -29.93 10.15 -10.82
N LEU A 8 -30.72 9.16 -10.41
CA LEU A 8 -30.50 7.75 -10.74
C LEU A 8 -31.24 7.33 -12.02
N GLY A 9 -31.97 8.23 -12.68
CA GLY A 9 -32.64 7.98 -13.96
C GLY A 9 -34.09 7.47 -13.85
N ASP A 10 -34.50 7.03 -12.66
CA ASP A 10 -35.87 6.56 -12.36
C ASP A 10 -36.69 7.60 -11.58
N GLY A 11 -36.33 8.89 -11.67
CA GLY A 11 -36.95 9.99 -10.90
C GLY A 11 -36.58 10.01 -9.41
N ARG A 12 -35.68 9.11 -8.97
CA ARG A 12 -35.15 9.08 -7.60
C ARG A 12 -33.81 9.81 -7.54
N GLN A 13 -33.69 10.74 -6.59
CA GLN A 13 -32.46 11.46 -6.34
C GLN A 13 -31.83 11.02 -5.01
N VAL A 14 -30.51 10.86 -5.01
CA VAL A 14 -29.73 10.52 -3.81
C VAL A 14 -28.66 11.57 -3.56
N PHE A 15 -28.59 12.05 -2.32
CA PHE A 15 -27.54 12.96 -1.88
C PHE A 15 -26.34 12.16 -1.38
N ARG A 16 -25.25 12.18 -2.14
CA ARG A 16 -24.02 11.43 -1.81
C ARG A 16 -22.79 12.31 -1.99
N LYS A 17 -21.70 11.88 -1.35
CA LYS A 17 -20.39 12.50 -1.51
C LYS A 17 -19.95 12.40 -2.97
N VAL A 18 -19.50 13.51 -3.54
CA VAL A 18 -18.87 13.51 -4.86
C VAL A 18 -17.50 12.85 -4.72
N GLU A 19 -17.33 11.68 -5.34
CA GLU A 19 -16.03 11.02 -5.40
C GLU A 19 -15.10 11.79 -6.34
N THR A 20 -14.39 12.78 -5.81
CA THR A 20 -13.35 13.54 -6.54
C THR A 20 -12.03 12.77 -6.61
N ALA A 21 -11.96 11.57 -6.05
CA ALA A 21 -10.76 10.77 -6.04
C ALA A 21 -10.44 10.34 -7.48
N LYS A 22 -9.47 11.02 -8.10
CA LYS A 22 -8.91 10.61 -9.40
C LYS A 22 -8.55 9.12 -9.28
N PRO A 23 -9.18 8.23 -10.08
CA PRO A 23 -8.85 6.81 -10.01
C PRO A 23 -7.34 6.68 -10.23
N LYS A 24 -6.69 5.80 -9.47
CA LYS A 24 -5.28 5.45 -9.68
C LYS A 24 -5.15 4.63 -10.98
N ARG A 25 -5.44 5.26 -12.12
CA ARG A 25 -5.25 4.71 -13.46
C ARG A 25 -3.93 5.24 -14.01
N SER A 26 -3.18 4.37 -14.69
CA SER A 26 -2.03 4.80 -15.48
C SER A 26 -2.46 5.81 -16.54
N ALA A 27 -1.55 6.69 -16.95
CA ALA A 27 -1.75 7.55 -18.11
C ALA A 27 -1.80 6.76 -19.43
N LEU A 28 -1.38 5.49 -19.41
CA LEU A 28 -1.43 4.58 -20.55
C LEU A 28 -2.89 4.21 -20.86
N SER A 29 -3.27 4.38 -22.12
CA SER A 29 -4.60 4.09 -22.66
C SER A 29 -4.90 2.59 -22.75
N ALA A 30 -3.86 1.75 -22.80
CA ALA A 30 -3.96 0.30 -22.86
C ALA A 30 -3.39 -0.34 -21.58
N PRO A 31 -3.91 -1.50 -21.16
CA PRO A 31 -3.32 -2.25 -20.05
C PRO A 31 -1.90 -2.69 -20.41
N MET A 32 -0.99 -2.63 -19.44
CA MET A 32 0.34 -3.21 -19.58
C MET A 32 0.22 -4.74 -19.60
N ILE A 33 0.61 -5.37 -20.71
CA ILE A 33 0.61 -6.83 -20.85
C ILE A 33 2.02 -7.35 -20.51
N ASN A 34 2.13 -8.11 -19.43
CA ASN A 34 3.35 -8.85 -19.12
C ASN A 34 3.30 -10.22 -19.81
N SER A 35 3.96 -10.34 -20.96
CA SER A 35 4.06 -11.61 -21.70
C SER A 35 4.94 -12.64 -20.99
N ASP A 36 4.62 -13.92 -21.19
CA ASP A 36 5.43 -15.02 -20.65
C ASP A 36 6.74 -15.25 -21.44
N THR A 37 6.79 -14.77 -22.68
CA THR A 37 7.97 -14.89 -23.53
C THR A 37 9.14 -14.07 -22.99
N MET A 38 10.34 -14.64 -23.07
CA MET A 38 11.61 -13.97 -22.83
C MET A 38 12.64 -14.33 -23.90
N SER A 39 13.71 -13.54 -23.98
CA SER A 39 14.92 -13.90 -24.72
C SER A 39 15.47 -15.23 -24.22
N GLU A 40 16.08 -16.01 -25.12
CA GLU A 40 16.72 -17.29 -24.78
C GLU A 40 17.65 -17.11 -23.58
N THR A 41 17.25 -17.72 -22.46
CA THR A 41 17.95 -17.57 -21.18
C THR A 41 18.36 -18.96 -20.71
N GLN A 42 19.65 -19.12 -20.41
CA GLN A 42 20.16 -20.35 -19.84
C GLN A 42 19.81 -20.42 -18.35
N SER A 43 19.21 -21.53 -17.95
CA SER A 43 18.96 -21.86 -16.56
C SER A 43 20.27 -22.27 -15.88
N MET A 44 20.53 -21.70 -14.70
CA MET A 44 21.71 -22.03 -13.90
C MET A 44 21.53 -23.32 -13.09
N LEU A 45 20.31 -23.86 -13.02
CA LEU A 45 20.00 -25.09 -12.31
C LEU A 45 20.36 -26.33 -13.14
N ASP A 46 19.99 -26.32 -14.42
CA ASP A 46 20.07 -27.49 -15.31
C ASP A 46 20.79 -27.22 -16.64
N GLY A 47 21.25 -25.99 -16.88
CA GLY A 47 22.01 -25.60 -18.07
C GLY A 47 21.20 -25.48 -19.36
N LYS A 48 19.88 -25.69 -19.32
CA LYS A 48 19.00 -25.64 -20.50
C LYS A 48 18.59 -24.22 -20.83
N TYR A 49 18.31 -23.97 -22.12
CA TYR A 49 17.79 -22.69 -22.58
C TYR A 49 16.27 -22.68 -22.57
N TYR A 50 15.70 -21.59 -22.04
CA TYR A 50 14.26 -21.38 -21.97
C TYR A 50 13.87 -20.07 -22.65
N THR A 51 12.70 -20.08 -23.29
CA THR A 51 12.05 -18.90 -23.88
C THR A 51 10.76 -18.50 -23.14
N SER A 52 10.31 -19.33 -22.19
CA SER A 52 9.14 -19.10 -21.34
C SER A 52 9.53 -18.85 -19.88
N LYS A 53 9.00 -17.78 -19.29
CA LYS A 53 9.23 -17.46 -17.87
C LYS A 53 8.54 -18.48 -16.97
N SER A 54 7.32 -18.87 -17.29
CA SER A 54 6.57 -19.84 -16.51
C SER A 54 7.26 -21.20 -16.46
N GLU A 55 7.85 -21.64 -17.58
CA GLU A 55 8.60 -22.91 -17.66
C GLU A 55 9.88 -22.87 -16.83
N LEU A 56 10.69 -21.81 -16.99
CA LEU A 56 11.90 -21.62 -16.18
C LEU A 56 11.58 -21.58 -14.67
N ARG A 57 10.52 -20.88 -14.27
CA ARG A 57 10.11 -20.83 -12.85
C ARG A 57 9.57 -22.16 -12.33
N LYS A 58 9.07 -23.02 -13.20
CA LYS A 58 8.59 -24.34 -12.82
C LYS A 58 9.76 -25.24 -12.42
N THR A 59 10.89 -25.16 -13.13
CA THR A 59 12.08 -25.96 -12.81
C THR A 59 12.67 -25.53 -11.47
N TYR A 60 12.79 -24.21 -11.21
CA TYR A 60 13.26 -23.70 -9.93
C TYR A 60 12.37 -24.12 -8.75
N ARG A 61 11.05 -24.04 -8.91
CA ARG A 61 10.10 -24.50 -7.87
C ARG A 61 10.20 -26.01 -7.63
N GLN A 62 10.39 -26.82 -8.66
CA GLN A 62 10.58 -28.27 -8.52
C GLN A 62 11.87 -28.61 -7.78
N ALA A 63 12.92 -27.82 -7.95
CA ALA A 63 14.18 -27.95 -7.22
C ALA A 63 14.14 -27.33 -5.81
N GLY A 64 13.01 -26.78 -5.37
CA GLY A 64 12.87 -26.15 -4.06
C GLY A 64 13.57 -24.79 -3.93
N VAL A 65 13.95 -24.18 -5.05
CA VAL A 65 14.56 -22.85 -5.07
C VAL A 65 13.46 -21.78 -5.06
N GLU A 66 13.62 -20.77 -4.20
CA GLU A 66 12.68 -19.66 -4.09
C GLU A 66 13.21 -18.43 -4.85
N GLU A 67 12.34 -17.79 -5.64
CA GLU A 67 12.67 -16.55 -6.36
C GLU A 67 12.86 -15.38 -5.37
N VAL A 68 14.08 -14.82 -5.35
CA VAL A 68 14.41 -13.65 -4.54
C VAL A 68 13.48 -12.49 -4.91
N GLY A 69 12.78 -11.95 -3.91
CA GLY A 69 11.82 -10.85 -4.07
C GLY A 69 10.35 -11.26 -4.04
N ASN A 70 10.05 -12.56 -4.14
CA ASN A 70 8.72 -13.11 -3.87
C ASN A 70 8.54 -13.57 -2.40
N ASP A 71 9.46 -13.16 -1.51
CA ASP A 71 9.34 -13.45 -0.08
C ASP A 71 8.07 -12.76 0.49
N PRO A 72 7.07 -13.52 0.98
CA PRO A 72 5.87 -12.95 1.57
C PRO A 72 6.17 -12.09 2.80
N ALA A 73 7.33 -12.23 3.44
CA ALA A 73 7.77 -11.36 4.51
C ALA A 73 7.95 -9.90 4.04
N ARG A 74 8.28 -9.65 2.77
CA ARG A 74 8.46 -8.30 2.23
C ARG A 74 7.15 -7.50 2.19
N LEU A 75 6.01 -8.18 2.13
CA LEU A 75 4.68 -7.58 2.17
C LEU A 75 4.17 -7.38 3.60
N ARG A 76 4.86 -7.92 4.61
CA ARG A 76 4.42 -7.79 6.01
C ARG A 76 4.50 -6.32 6.42
N ARG A 77 3.38 -5.78 6.90
CA ARG A 77 3.35 -4.46 7.52
C ARG A 77 4.32 -4.45 8.70
N ARG A 78 5.24 -3.48 8.70
CA ARG A 78 6.11 -3.24 9.86
C ARG A 78 5.23 -2.99 11.08
N GLN A 79 5.46 -3.77 12.15
CA GLN A 79 4.74 -3.55 13.40
C GLN A 79 5.10 -2.16 13.93
N LYS A 80 4.09 -1.30 14.08
CA LYS A 80 4.27 -0.01 14.73
C LYS A 80 4.37 -0.25 16.24
N PRO A 81 5.30 0.41 16.94
CA PRO A 81 5.34 0.32 18.39
C PRO A 81 3.98 0.75 18.97
N LYS A 82 3.52 0.03 19.99
CA LYS A 82 2.26 0.37 20.65
C LYS A 82 2.43 1.72 21.35
N VAL A 83 1.49 2.63 21.10
CA VAL A 83 1.50 3.95 21.73
C VAL A 83 1.26 3.82 23.23
N ASP A 84 2.16 4.37 24.04
CA ASP A 84 1.95 4.47 25.49
C ASP A 84 0.93 5.56 25.81
N ARG A 85 -0.33 5.12 25.99
CA ARG A 85 -1.45 6.01 26.31
C ARG A 85 -1.32 6.66 27.68
N LYS A 86 -0.62 6.03 28.63
CA LYS A 86 -0.48 6.56 29.99
C LYS A 86 0.46 7.76 29.97
N ALA A 87 1.65 7.59 29.37
CA ALA A 87 2.62 8.68 29.24
C ALA A 87 2.03 9.91 28.51
N ILE A 88 1.24 9.68 27.45
CA ILE A 88 0.55 10.78 26.75
C ILE A 88 -0.44 11.48 27.68
N LYS A 89 -1.30 10.72 28.38
CA LYS A 89 -2.30 11.29 29.29
C LYS A 89 -1.65 12.09 30.42
N ASP A 90 -0.60 11.55 31.04
CA ASP A 90 0.13 12.20 32.12
C ASP A 90 0.79 13.50 31.63
N THR A 91 1.35 13.48 30.42
CA THR A 91 1.94 14.68 29.79
C THR A 91 0.88 15.75 29.52
N VAL A 92 -0.27 15.38 28.96
CA VAL A 92 -1.38 16.30 28.70
C VAL A 92 -1.92 16.88 30.00
N GLN A 93 -2.12 16.05 31.03
CA GLN A 93 -2.59 16.50 32.34
C GLN A 93 -1.60 17.45 33.00
N LYS A 94 -0.29 17.16 32.93
CA LYS A 94 0.75 18.04 33.43
C LYS A 94 0.77 19.38 32.71
N ALA A 95 0.63 19.38 31.39
CA ALA A 95 0.55 20.59 30.59
C ALA A 95 -0.68 21.44 30.96
N LYS A 96 -1.85 20.79 31.11
CA LYS A 96 -3.08 21.45 31.57
C LYS A 96 -2.90 22.07 32.96
N ALA A 97 -2.35 21.33 33.91
CA ALA A 97 -2.11 21.84 35.26
C ALA A 97 -1.17 23.05 35.27
N ARG A 98 -0.12 23.06 34.43
CA ARG A 98 0.76 24.24 34.28
C ARG A 98 0.01 25.45 33.73
N PHE A 99 -0.80 25.23 32.70
CA PHE A 99 -1.63 26.29 32.11
C PHE A 99 -2.62 26.88 33.12
N ASP A 100 -3.33 26.03 33.87
CA ASP A 100 -4.30 26.43 34.88
C ASP A 100 -3.63 27.18 36.06
N ARG A 101 -2.37 26.86 36.38
CA ARG A 101 -1.55 27.61 37.35
C ARG A 101 -1.04 28.97 36.84
N GLY A 102 -1.31 29.32 35.58
CA GLY A 102 -0.86 30.57 34.98
C GLY A 102 0.61 30.58 34.56
N GLU A 103 1.29 29.43 34.56
CA GLU A 103 2.65 29.29 34.02
C GLU A 103 2.57 29.39 32.48
N ARG A 104 2.63 30.61 31.95
CA ARG A 104 2.68 30.89 30.51
C ARG A 104 4.14 30.99 30.09
N VAL A 105 4.50 30.26 29.03
CA VAL A 105 5.80 30.44 28.37
C VAL A 105 5.75 31.76 27.61
N SER A 106 6.49 32.76 28.07
CA SER A 106 6.81 33.94 27.27
C SER A 106 7.67 33.48 26.09
N PRO A 107 7.29 33.74 24.83
CA PRO A 107 8.21 33.54 23.72
C PRO A 107 9.35 34.56 23.87
N GLN A 108 10.60 34.09 23.86
CA GLN A 108 11.78 34.93 23.61
C GLN A 108 11.86 35.28 22.13
#